data_AF-A0A537RIU5-F1
#
_entry.id   AF-A0A537RIU5-F1
#
_cell.length_a   1.000
_cell.length_b   1.000
_cell.length_c   1.000
_cell.angle_alpha   90.00
_cell.angle_beta   90.00
_cell.angle_gamma   90.00
#
_symmetry.space_group_name_H-M   'P 1'
#
loop_
_entity.id
_entity.type
_entity.pdbx_description
1 polymer ?
#
loop_
_entity_poly.entity_id
_entity_poly.type
_entity_poly.pdbx_seq_one_letter_code
_entity_poly.pdbx_strand_id
1 'polypeptide(L)'
;MLPSMGDEVIGHVSALQYSAALENPKNEAFVKKYRAKFGKVPSYYSETNYTTAQMIHEIIKNNKGNFPGQEEFVKQLAALKLDTIRGPVSIDEMRNPVQNIYIKKVEKKKMFGYDKEELWNAVIKTYPNVTQFGQFNKEEFLKTPVYSRDFPPCKFC
;
A
#
# COMPACT_ATOMS: atom_id res chain seq x y z
N MET A 1 12.88 -6.97 -7.53
CA MET A 1 13.84 -6.35 -6.60
C MET A 1 14.21 -7.33 -5.50
N LEU A 2 13.41 -7.53 -4.44
CA LEU A 2 13.86 -8.40 -3.34
C LEU A 2 14.22 -9.84 -3.74
N PRO A 3 13.47 -10.53 -4.63
CA PRO A 3 13.84 -11.89 -5.06
C PRO A 3 15.13 -11.98 -5.88
N SER A 4 15.68 -10.85 -6.33
CA SER A 4 16.95 -10.79 -7.08
C SER A 4 18.11 -10.26 -6.22
N MET A 5 17.90 -10.08 -4.91
CA MET A 5 18.92 -9.69 -3.94
C MET A 5 19.37 -10.92 -3.13
N GLY A 6 20.55 -10.86 -2.53
CA GLY A 6 21.08 -11.88 -1.64
C GLY A 6 20.92 -11.51 -0.17
N ASP A 7 21.66 -12.21 0.70
CA ASP A 7 21.59 -12.03 2.15
C ASP A 7 22.17 -10.67 2.61
N GLU A 8 22.87 -9.93 1.73
CA GLU A 8 23.44 -8.60 2.02
C GLU A 8 22.39 -7.54 2.38
N VAL A 9 21.14 -7.73 1.96
CA VAL A 9 20.05 -6.78 2.27
C VAL A 9 19.32 -7.11 3.57
N ILE A 10 19.67 -8.21 4.26
CA ILE A 10 19.04 -8.55 5.54
C ILE A 10 19.27 -7.41 6.54
N GLY A 11 18.20 -6.98 7.21
CA GLY A 11 18.22 -5.84 8.13
C GLY A 11 17.94 -4.49 7.47
N HIS A 12 17.94 -4.38 6.13
CA HIS A 12 17.57 -3.13 5.45
C HIS A 12 16.13 -2.74 5.79
N VAL A 13 15.94 -1.45 6.08
CA VAL A 13 14.64 -0.89 6.45
C VAL A 13 14.05 -0.09 5.30
N SER A 14 12.76 -0.27 5.04
CA SER A 14 12.00 0.50 4.04
C SER A 14 10.61 0.84 4.54
N ALA A 15 10.00 1.89 3.97
CA ALA A 15 8.62 2.28 4.23
C ALA A 15 7.78 2.16 2.96
N LEU A 16 6.60 1.53 3.03
CA LEU A 16 5.67 1.46 1.90
C LEU A 16 4.25 1.10 2.36
N GLN A 17 3.24 1.36 1.52
CA GLN A 17 1.84 1.02 1.80
C GLN A 17 1.52 -0.49 1.76
N TYR A 18 2.45 -1.33 1.30
CA TYR A 18 2.24 -2.77 1.23
C TYR A 18 3.51 -3.59 1.52
N SER A 19 3.28 -4.76 2.11
CA SER A 19 4.22 -5.89 2.12
C SER A 19 3.46 -7.18 1.80
N ALA A 20 4.05 -8.02 0.96
CA ALA A 20 3.57 -9.40 0.82
C ALA A 20 3.69 -10.18 2.13
N ALA A 21 4.52 -9.72 3.07
CA ALA A 21 4.68 -10.31 4.40
C ALA A 21 3.61 -9.87 5.42
N LEU A 22 2.54 -9.18 5.01
CA LEU A 22 1.46 -8.83 5.94
C LEU A 22 0.76 -10.09 6.46
N GLU A 23 0.71 -10.24 7.78
CA GLU A 23 0.13 -11.40 8.46
C GLU A 23 -1.38 -11.18 8.70
N ASN A 24 -2.13 -11.10 7.60
CA ASN A 24 -3.59 -11.11 7.65
C ASN A 24 -4.16 -12.13 6.63
N PRO A 25 -5.35 -12.71 6.89
CA PRO A 25 -5.89 -13.78 6.05
C PRO A 25 -6.12 -13.37 4.59
N LYS A 26 -6.52 -12.12 4.34
CA LYS A 26 -6.77 -11.60 2.97
C LYS A 26 -5.48 -11.55 2.17
N ASN A 27 -4.40 -11.05 2.77
CA ASN A 27 -3.08 -10.99 2.15
C ASN A 27 -2.50 -12.40 1.92
N GLU A 28 -2.58 -13.29 2.91
CA GLU A 28 -2.08 -14.67 2.74
C GLU A 28 -2.78 -15.37 1.57
N ALA A 29 -4.11 -15.27 1.49
CA ALA A 29 -4.87 -15.82 0.38
C ALA A 29 -4.48 -15.21 -0.98
N PHE A 30 -4.24 -13.90 -1.02
CA PHE A 30 -3.76 -13.21 -2.21
C PHE A 30 -2.35 -13.68 -2.63
N VAL A 31 -1.40 -13.76 -1.69
CA VAL A 31 -0.03 -14.21 -1.94
C VAL A 31 -0.02 -15.64 -2.49
N LYS A 32 -0.79 -16.55 -1.87
CA LYS A 32 -0.93 -17.94 -2.33
C LYS A 32 -1.48 -18.01 -3.76
N LYS A 33 -2.60 -17.32 -4.04
CA LYS A 33 -3.20 -17.29 -5.39
C LYS A 33 -2.27 -16.66 -6.43
N TYR A 34 -1.59 -15.58 -6.07
CA TYR A 34 -0.67 -14.87 -6.97
C TYR A 34 0.53 -15.74 -7.32
N ARG A 35 1.15 -16.42 -6.35
CA ARG A 35 2.25 -17.36 -6.58
C ARG A 35 1.83 -18.54 -7.45
N ALA A 36 0.67 -19.15 -7.17
CA ALA A 36 0.15 -20.26 -7.97
C ALA A 36 -0.05 -19.85 -9.44
N LYS A 37 -0.47 -18.61 -9.70
CA LYS A 37 -0.73 -18.11 -11.05
C LYS A 37 0.51 -17.61 -11.79
N PHE A 38 1.47 -16.99 -11.08
CA PHE A 38 2.56 -16.23 -11.71
C PHE A 38 3.96 -16.69 -11.30
N GLY A 39 4.09 -17.69 -10.42
CA GLY A 39 5.37 -18.24 -9.98
C GLY A 39 6.26 -17.29 -9.18
N LYS A 40 5.74 -16.17 -8.68
CA LYS A 40 6.51 -15.15 -7.95
C LYS A 40 5.70 -14.49 -6.83
N VAL A 41 6.39 -13.86 -5.90
CA VAL A 41 5.78 -13.08 -4.80
C VAL A 41 5.12 -11.82 -5.37
N PRO A 42 3.91 -11.44 -4.94
CA PRO A 42 3.31 -10.18 -5.37
C PRO A 42 4.11 -8.98 -4.86
N SER A 43 4.17 -7.92 -5.65
CA SER A 43 4.73 -6.63 -5.28
C SER A 43 3.62 -5.63 -4.94
N TYR A 44 3.99 -4.46 -4.42
CA TYR A 44 3.06 -3.35 -4.22
C TYR A 44 2.35 -2.92 -5.52
N TYR A 45 2.98 -3.10 -6.70
CA TYR A 45 2.30 -2.84 -7.97
C TYR A 45 1.13 -3.79 -8.19
N SER A 46 1.31 -5.07 -7.85
CA SER A 46 0.26 -6.08 -7.99
C SER A 46 -0.85 -5.85 -6.98
N GLU A 47 -0.51 -5.49 -5.76
CA GLU A 47 -1.48 -5.13 -4.73
C GLU A 47 -2.26 -3.87 -5.10
N THR A 48 -1.60 -2.75 -5.45
CA THR A 48 -2.28 -1.50 -5.80
C THR A 48 -3.29 -1.72 -6.91
N ASN A 49 -2.92 -2.44 -7.98
CA ASN A 49 -3.85 -2.73 -9.08
C ASN A 49 -5.00 -3.64 -8.64
N TYR A 50 -4.75 -4.62 -7.77
CA TYR A 50 -5.80 -5.48 -7.21
C TYR A 50 -6.80 -4.66 -6.38
N THR A 51 -6.30 -3.78 -5.52
CA THR A 51 -7.12 -2.88 -4.70
C THR A 51 -7.90 -1.89 -5.56
N THR A 52 -7.30 -1.31 -6.61
CA THR A 52 -8.02 -0.44 -7.55
C THR A 52 -9.13 -1.19 -8.28
N ALA A 53 -8.88 -2.42 -8.74
CA ALA A 53 -9.92 -3.24 -9.34
C ALA A 53 -11.05 -3.56 -8.35
N GLN A 54 -10.73 -3.79 -7.07
CA GLN A 54 -11.72 -3.97 -6.00
C GLN A 54 -12.58 -2.71 -5.80
N MET A 55 -11.98 -1.50 -5.85
CA MET A 55 -12.71 -0.24 -5.76
C MET A 55 -13.70 -0.07 -6.91
N ILE A 56 -13.25 -0.31 -8.16
CA ILE A 56 -14.11 -0.26 -9.34
C ILE A 56 -15.24 -1.29 -9.22
N HIS A 57 -14.91 -2.51 -8.77
CA HIS A 57 -15.89 -3.58 -8.59
C HIS A 57 -17.00 -3.20 -7.61
N GLU A 58 -16.66 -2.65 -6.44
CA GLU A 58 -17.68 -2.27 -5.44
C GLU A 58 -18.60 -1.16 -5.96
N ILE A 59 -18.09 -0.18 -6.72
CA ILE A 59 -18.93 0.86 -7.34
C ILE A 59 -19.92 0.24 -8.34
N ILE A 60 -19.42 -0.57 -9.28
CA ILE A 60 -20.27 -1.21 -10.29
C ILE A 60 -21.31 -2.12 -9.62
N LYS A 61 -20.93 -2.85 -8.58
CA LYS A 61 -21.83 -3.70 -7.79
C LYS A 61 -22.92 -2.89 -7.09
N ASN A 62 -22.58 -1.75 -6.47
CA ASN A 62 -23.54 -0.85 -5.83
C ASN A 62 -24.52 -0.25 -6.86
N ASN A 63 -24.07 -0.08 -8.10
CA ASN A 63 -24.88 0.33 -9.24
C ASN A 63 -25.55 -0.83 -10.00
N LYS A 64 -25.68 -2.00 -9.34
CA LYS A 64 -26.37 -3.18 -9.88
C LYS A 64 -25.80 -3.65 -11.23
N GLY A 65 -24.48 -3.54 -11.39
CA GLY A 65 -23.77 -3.94 -12.61
C GLY A 65 -23.64 -2.84 -13.66
N ASN A 66 -24.20 -1.65 -13.45
CA ASN A 66 -24.15 -0.56 -14.42
C ASN A 66 -23.09 0.48 -14.08
N PHE A 67 -22.52 1.12 -15.09
CA PHE A 67 -21.68 2.30 -14.90
C PHE A 67 -22.56 3.51 -14.52
N PRO A 68 -22.34 4.17 -13.38
CA PRO A 68 -23.18 5.30 -12.93
C PRO A 68 -23.05 6.59 -13.74
N GLY A 69 -22.13 6.64 -14.72
CA GLY A 69 -21.70 7.89 -15.34
C GLY A 69 -20.50 8.51 -14.61
N GLN A 70 -19.75 9.35 -15.31
CA GLN A 70 -18.44 9.84 -14.84
C GLN A 70 -18.51 10.60 -13.51
N GLU A 71 -19.45 11.53 -13.37
CA GLU A 71 -19.56 12.38 -12.18
C GLU A 71 -19.92 11.56 -10.94
N GLU A 72 -20.97 10.74 -11.04
CA GLU A 72 -21.42 9.90 -9.95
C GLU A 72 -20.39 8.80 -9.62
N PHE A 73 -19.66 8.28 -10.63
CA PHE A 73 -18.53 7.37 -10.38
C PHE A 73 -17.44 8.02 -9.53
N VAL A 74 -17.00 9.24 -9.87
CA VAL A 74 -15.96 9.95 -9.10
C VAL A 74 -16.42 10.25 -7.68
N LYS A 75 -17.69 10.66 -7.52
CA LYS A 75 -18.29 10.92 -6.21
C LYS A 75 -18.34 9.66 -5.34
N GLN A 76 -18.78 8.54 -5.89
CA GLN A 76 -18.81 7.26 -5.16
C GLN A 76 -17.41 6.77 -4.81
N LEU A 77 -16.46 6.91 -5.74
CA LEU A 77 -15.07 6.54 -5.50
C LEU A 77 -14.48 7.36 -4.34
N ALA A 78 -14.74 8.67 -4.31
CA ALA A 78 -14.29 9.55 -3.22
C ALA A 78 -14.93 9.20 -1.86
N ALA A 79 -16.16 8.68 -1.85
CA ALA A 79 -16.84 8.25 -0.63
C ALA A 79 -16.46 6.83 -0.16
N LEU A 80 -15.76 6.06 -0.99
CA LEU A 80 -15.52 4.64 -0.76
C LEU A 80 -14.49 4.42 0.36
N LYS A 81 -14.81 3.47 1.26
CA LYS A 81 -13.90 2.96 2.29
C LYS A 81 -13.88 1.45 2.21
N LEU A 82 -12.72 0.86 2.01
CA LEU A 82 -12.55 -0.58 1.86
C LEU A 82 -11.57 -1.14 2.87
N ASP A 83 -11.87 -2.33 3.39
CA ASP A 83 -10.89 -3.16 4.06
C ASP A 83 -10.27 -4.14 3.05
N THR A 84 -9.07 -3.79 2.58
CA THR A 84 -8.38 -4.42 1.44
C THR A 84 -7.39 -5.49 1.90
N ILE A 85 -6.67 -6.13 0.96
CA ILE A 85 -5.59 -7.07 1.30
C ILE A 85 -4.43 -6.40 2.07
N ARG A 86 -4.25 -5.08 1.91
CA ARG A 86 -3.27 -4.28 2.66
C ARG A 86 -3.87 -3.57 3.89
N GLY A 87 -5.10 -3.89 4.27
CA GLY A 87 -5.84 -3.19 5.32
C GLY A 87 -6.72 -2.04 4.82
N PRO A 88 -7.17 -1.14 5.69
CA PRO A 88 -8.11 -0.09 5.34
C PRO A 88 -7.53 0.91 4.33
N VAL A 89 -8.33 1.24 3.32
CA VAL A 89 -8.03 2.27 2.32
C VAL A 89 -9.28 3.12 2.10
N SER A 90 -9.09 4.43 2.10
CA SER A 90 -10.10 5.41 1.68
C SER A 90 -9.46 6.51 0.83
N ILE A 91 -10.27 7.40 0.28
CA ILE A 91 -9.82 8.56 -0.50
C ILE A 91 -10.24 9.82 0.25
N ASP A 92 -9.35 10.80 0.34
CA ASP A 92 -9.64 12.09 0.97
C ASP A 92 -10.27 13.11 0.01
N GLU A 93 -10.63 14.28 0.53
CA GLU A 93 -11.23 15.37 -0.24
C GLU A 93 -10.31 15.92 -1.35
N MET A 94 -9.01 15.66 -1.27
CA MET A 94 -8.01 16.04 -2.29
C MET A 94 -7.74 14.91 -3.28
N ARG A 95 -8.54 13.83 -3.24
CA ARG A 95 -8.42 12.63 -4.09
C ARG A 95 -7.10 11.86 -3.88
N ASN A 96 -6.52 11.94 -2.68
CA ASN A 96 -5.37 11.13 -2.30
C ASN A 96 -5.78 9.91 -1.46
N PRO A 97 -5.05 8.80 -1.55
CA PRO A 97 -5.31 7.63 -0.73
C PRO A 97 -4.92 7.92 0.74
N VAL A 98 -5.82 7.58 1.64
CA VAL A 98 -5.57 7.45 3.08
C VAL A 98 -5.43 5.97 3.38
N GLN A 99 -4.26 5.56 3.88
CA GLN A 99 -3.89 4.15 3.98
C GLN A 99 -2.80 3.92 5.03
N ASN A 100 -2.63 2.68 5.46
CA ASN A 100 -1.52 2.33 6.32
C ASN A 100 -0.17 2.49 5.60
N ILE A 101 0.85 2.94 6.33
CA ILE A 101 2.25 2.84 5.91
C ILE A 101 2.98 1.87 6.84
N TYR A 102 3.63 0.89 6.23
CA TYR A 102 4.36 -0.15 6.93
C TYR A 102 5.85 0.14 6.89
N ILE A 103 6.47 0.20 8.06
CA ILE A 103 7.91 0.11 8.21
C ILE A 103 8.27 -1.36 8.21
N LYS A 104 9.16 -1.73 7.30
CA LYS A 104 9.50 -3.10 7.01
C LYS A 104 11.00 -3.27 7.13
N LYS A 105 11.41 -4.43 7.64
CA LYS A 105 12.80 -4.86 7.69
C LYS A 105 12.94 -6.13 6.88
N VAL A 106 14.00 -6.23 6.08
CA VAL A 106 14.27 -7.46 5.35
C VAL A 106 14.70 -8.55 6.33
N GLU A 107 14.01 -9.68 6.29
CA GLU A 107 14.28 -10.88 7.08
C GLU A 107 14.24 -12.11 6.16
N LYS A 108 15.14 -13.07 6.40
CA LYS A 108 15.09 -14.38 5.75
C LYS A 108 14.32 -15.34 6.65
N LYS A 109 13.15 -15.79 6.20
CA LYS A 109 12.29 -16.68 7.00
C LYS A 109 11.30 -17.46 6.14
N LYS A 110 10.69 -18.49 6.73
CA LYS A 110 9.52 -19.17 6.18
C LYS A 110 8.26 -18.37 6.52
N MET A 111 7.35 -18.24 5.57
CA MET A 111 6.04 -17.62 5.78
C MET A 111 4.94 -18.40 5.07
N PHE A 112 3.70 -18.28 5.52
CA PHE A 112 2.49 -18.81 4.86
C PHE A 112 2.54 -20.31 4.52
N GLY A 113 3.33 -21.09 5.26
CA GLY A 113 3.49 -22.53 5.06
C GLY A 113 4.43 -22.93 3.92
N TYR A 114 5.24 -22.01 3.37
CA TYR A 114 6.27 -22.37 2.39
C TYR A 114 7.49 -23.00 3.07
N ASP A 115 7.97 -24.13 2.56
CA ASP A 115 9.06 -24.91 3.17
C ASP A 115 10.44 -24.25 3.07
N LYS A 116 10.64 -23.42 2.04
CA LYS A 116 11.90 -22.75 1.75
C LYS A 116 11.95 -21.39 2.43
N GLU A 117 13.05 -21.09 3.10
CA GLU A 117 13.33 -19.73 3.55
C GLU A 117 13.61 -18.81 2.36
N GLU A 118 13.04 -17.62 2.40
CA GLU A 118 13.26 -16.58 1.40
C GLU A 118 13.24 -15.22 2.07
N LEU A 119 13.68 -14.20 1.34
CA LEU A 119 13.71 -12.82 1.85
C LEU A 119 12.31 -12.22 1.84
N TRP A 120 11.88 -11.70 2.98
CA TRP A 120 10.61 -11.01 3.19
C TRP A 120 10.84 -9.62 3.75
N ASN A 121 10.04 -8.66 3.29
CA ASN A 121 9.93 -7.36 3.95
C ASN A 121 8.99 -7.48 5.16
N ALA A 122 9.48 -8.06 6.26
CA ALA A 122 8.69 -8.25 7.46
C ALA A 122 8.27 -6.90 8.07
N VAL A 123 7.00 -6.76 8.42
CA VAL A 123 6.47 -5.52 9.01
C VAL A 123 6.93 -5.42 10.47
N ILE A 124 7.62 -4.34 10.81
CA ILE A 124 8.08 -4.06 12.19
C ILE A 124 7.31 -2.92 12.84
N LYS A 125 6.63 -2.08 12.06
CA LYS A 125 5.75 -1.01 12.57
C LYS A 125 4.70 -0.64 11.53
N THR A 126 3.52 -0.28 12.00
CA THR A 126 2.42 0.24 11.18
C THR A 126 2.08 1.65 11.63
N TYR A 127 2.03 2.58 10.69
CA TYR A 127 1.39 3.89 10.87
C TYR A 127 0.01 3.82 10.20
N PRO A 128 -1.08 3.83 10.97
CA PRO A 128 -2.41 3.69 10.40
C PRO A 128 -2.91 4.99 9.76
N ASN A 129 -3.75 4.87 8.72
CA ASN A 129 -4.51 5.98 8.12
C ASN A 129 -3.65 7.22 7.77
N VAL A 130 -2.48 7.00 7.19
CA VAL A 130 -1.57 8.06 6.77
C VAL A 130 -2.14 8.77 5.55
N THR A 131 -2.21 10.09 5.61
CA THR A 131 -2.59 10.98 4.51
C THR A 131 -1.34 11.50 3.77
N GLN A 132 -1.52 12.24 2.68
CA GLN A 132 -0.41 12.92 1.99
C GLN A 132 0.35 13.91 2.88
N PHE A 133 -0.27 14.38 3.97
CA PHE A 133 0.35 15.30 4.93
C PHE A 133 1.10 14.58 6.05
N GLY A 134 0.98 13.26 6.17
CA GLY A 134 1.68 12.47 7.17
C GLY A 134 1.38 12.94 8.60
N GLN A 135 2.40 13.47 9.27
CA GLN A 135 2.31 14.01 10.64
C GLN A 135 2.01 15.51 10.71
N PHE A 136 1.99 16.21 9.57
CA PHE A 136 1.87 17.66 9.52
C PHE A 136 0.41 18.10 9.46
N ASN A 137 0.10 19.26 10.06
CA ASN A 137 -1.20 19.91 9.87
C ASN A 137 -1.36 20.33 8.41
N LYS A 138 -2.51 20.03 7.81
CA LYS A 138 -2.81 20.33 6.39
C LYS A 138 -2.66 21.82 6.06
N GLU A 139 -3.24 22.71 6.86
CA GLU A 139 -3.24 24.15 6.57
C GLU A 139 -1.85 24.76 6.70
N GLU A 140 -1.08 24.31 7.69
CA GLU A 140 0.31 24.72 7.87
C GLU A 140 1.20 24.18 6.75
N PHE A 141 1.03 22.91 6.38
CA PHE A 141 1.79 22.28 5.29
C PHE A 141 1.55 22.99 3.96
N LEU A 142 0.30 23.31 3.62
CA LEU A 142 -0.03 23.98 2.37
C LEU A 142 0.48 25.43 2.28
N LYS A 143 0.87 26.05 3.40
CA LYS A 143 1.55 27.35 3.43
C LYS A 143 3.05 27.24 3.16
N THR A 144 3.62 26.03 3.22
CA THR A 144 5.04 25.82 2.97
C THR A 144 5.36 25.89 1.47
N PRO A 145 6.56 26.39 1.09
CA PRO A 145 7.00 26.34 -0.30
C PRO A 145 7.03 24.91 -0.85
N VAL A 146 6.91 24.78 -2.18
CA VAL A 146 7.14 23.51 -2.85
C VAL A 146 8.57 23.04 -2.59
N TYR A 147 8.75 21.73 -2.45
CA TYR A 147 10.07 21.13 -2.31
C TYR A 147 11.03 21.67 -3.39
N SER A 148 12.18 22.15 -2.95
CA SER A 148 13.23 22.70 -3.79
C SER A 148 14.58 22.40 -3.15
N ARG A 149 15.67 22.78 -3.82
CA ARG A 149 17.02 22.68 -3.23
C ARG A 149 17.10 23.40 -1.88
N ASP A 150 16.37 24.52 -1.75
CA ASP A 150 16.49 25.43 -0.62
C ASP A 150 15.33 25.23 0.39
N PHE A 151 14.38 24.32 0.13
CA PHE A 151 13.24 24.03 1.00
C PHE A 151 12.79 22.56 0.98
N PRO A 152 12.65 21.88 2.15
CA PRO A 152 12.99 22.37 3.48
C PRO A 152 14.51 22.58 3.60
N PRO A 153 14.96 23.54 4.42
CA PRO A 153 16.37 23.83 4.58
C PRO A 153 17.10 22.57 5.07
N CYS A 154 18.19 22.24 4.39
CA CYS A 154 18.99 21.09 4.76
C CYS A 154 19.65 21.36 6.12
N LYS A 155 19.26 20.58 7.13
CA LYS A 155 19.76 20.74 8.51
C LYS A 155 21.21 20.26 8.68
N PHE A 156 21.69 19.40 7.77
CA PHE A 156 23.00 18.73 7.84
C PHE A 156 23.84 18.91 6.57
N CYS A 157 23.43 19.86 5.74
CA CYS A 157 24.30 20.53 4.79
C CYS A 157 24.87 21.77 5.52
#